data_AF-A0A849MW07-F1
#
_entry.id   AF-A0A849MW07-F1
#
_cell.length_a   1.000
_cell.length_b   1.000
_cell.length_c   1.000
_cell.angle_alpha   90.00
_cell.angle_beta   90.00
_cell.angle_gamma   90.00
#
_symmetry.space_group_name_H-M   'P 1'
#
loop_
_entity.id
_entity.type
_entity.pdbx_description
1 polymer ?
#
loop_
_entity_poly.entity_id
_entity_poly.type
_entity_poly.pdbx_seq_one_letter_code
_entity_poly.pdbx_strand_id
1 'polypeptide(L)'
;MHRPIALLLPLALASLPALAGAQGPAELPPACNAAREGMAACFGDKLCRCRFEPGGTLTGRPAGHRWDCGALRPACGAAPAGPTPPELPGLSIMPMLQGSAATIGTGEEATRLNPRSDGAAARHGTK
;
A
#
# COMPACT_ATOMS: atom_id res chain seq x y z
N MET A 1 -14.71 71.90 14.43
CA MET A 1 -15.66 70.76 14.45
C MET A 1 -14.86 69.51 14.11
N HIS A 2 -14.84 68.57 15.07
CA HIS A 2 -14.08 67.33 15.05
C HIS A 2 -14.69 66.30 14.10
N ARG A 3 -13.87 65.55 13.35
CA ARG A 3 -14.13 64.13 13.08
C ARG A 3 -12.85 63.30 13.17
N PRO A 4 -12.76 62.37 14.13
CA PRO A 4 -11.65 61.44 14.29
C PRO A 4 -11.86 60.21 13.40
N ILE A 5 -11.04 60.04 12.36
CA ILE A 5 -11.03 58.84 11.51
C ILE A 5 -9.60 58.30 11.48
N ALA A 6 -9.11 57.88 12.64
CA ALA A 6 -7.78 57.31 12.75
C ALA A 6 -7.74 56.28 13.88
N LEU A 7 -8.68 55.33 13.94
CA LEU A 7 -8.66 54.26 14.95
C LEU A 7 -9.57 53.08 14.58
N LEU A 8 -9.48 52.55 13.36
CA LEU A 8 -10.16 51.29 12.98
C LEU A 8 -9.31 50.35 12.13
N LEU A 9 -7.97 50.47 12.17
CA LEU A 9 -7.07 49.60 11.39
C LEU A 9 -6.07 48.69 12.15
N PRO A 10 -6.04 48.53 13.49
CA PRO A 10 -5.12 47.56 14.09
C PRO A 10 -5.75 46.18 14.39
N LEU A 11 -7.07 46.01 14.27
CA LEU A 11 -7.76 44.81 14.80
C LEU A 11 -7.95 43.66 13.81
N ALA A 12 -7.53 43.80 12.54
CA ALA A 12 -7.75 42.77 11.52
C ALA A 12 -6.60 41.73 11.39
N LEU A 13 -5.48 41.88 12.12
CA LEU A 13 -4.36 40.92 12.03
C LEU A 13 -4.34 39.84 13.12
N ALA A 14 -5.31 39.81 14.04
CA ALA A 14 -5.30 38.87 15.17
C ALA A 14 -5.93 37.49 14.89
N SER A 15 -6.38 37.23 13.66
CA SER A 15 -7.07 35.99 13.28
C SER A 15 -6.41 35.26 12.12
N LEU A 16 -5.08 35.14 12.11
CA LEU A 16 -4.45 34.07 11.34
C LEU A 16 -4.45 32.81 12.23
N PRO A 17 -5.29 31.81 11.97
CA PRO A 17 -5.08 30.51 12.59
C PRO A 17 -3.75 29.99 12.07
N ALA A 18 -2.81 29.76 12.99
CA ALA A 18 -1.60 29.04 12.70
C ALA A 18 -2.00 27.63 12.23
N LEU A 19 -2.09 27.45 10.91
CA LEU A 19 -1.98 26.15 10.24
C LEU A 19 -0.54 25.67 10.42
N ALA A 20 -0.16 25.39 11.67
CA ALA A 20 1.01 24.62 12.00
C ALA A 20 0.70 23.19 11.60
N GLY A 21 1.00 22.84 10.34
CA GLY A 21 1.06 21.47 9.90
C GLY A 21 1.93 20.69 10.89
N ALA A 22 1.36 19.67 11.51
CA ALA A 22 2.04 18.80 12.45
C ALA A 22 3.20 18.11 11.74
N GLN A 23 4.38 18.71 11.82
CA GLN A 23 5.64 18.06 11.48
C GLN A 23 5.98 17.19 12.68
N GLY A 24 5.48 15.95 12.68
CA GLY A 24 5.91 14.93 13.63
C GLY A 24 7.43 14.73 13.54
N PRO A 25 8.07 14.20 14.59
CA PRO A 25 9.51 13.93 14.57
C PRO A 25 9.87 13.13 13.32
N ALA A 26 10.92 13.55 12.62
CA ALA A 26 11.46 12.87 11.45
C ALA A 26 12.07 11.54 11.88
N GLU A 27 11.22 10.55 12.14
CA GLU A 27 11.63 9.19 12.41
C GLU A 27 12.33 8.67 11.16
N LEU A 28 13.61 8.32 11.32
CA LEU A 28 14.45 7.88 10.21
C LEU A 28 13.74 6.71 9.53
N PRO A 29 13.40 6.82 8.23
CA PRO A 29 12.56 5.82 7.62
C PRO A 29 13.24 4.46 7.67
N PRO A 30 12.48 3.38 7.91
CA PRO A 30 13.04 2.07 8.10
C PRO A 30 13.85 1.64 6.86
N ALA A 31 14.97 0.98 7.09
CA ALA A 31 15.78 0.41 6.02
C ALA A 31 14.93 -0.57 5.19
N CYS A 32 14.96 -0.44 3.86
CA CYS A 32 14.37 -1.41 2.96
C CYS A 32 15.30 -2.62 2.85
N ASN A 33 14.82 -3.77 3.30
CA ASN A 33 15.52 -5.05 3.29
C ASN A 33 14.55 -6.17 2.90
N ALA A 34 15.04 -7.40 2.79
CA ALA A 34 14.24 -8.55 2.37
C ALA A 34 13.00 -8.78 3.25
N ALA A 35 13.09 -8.53 4.56
CA ALA A 35 11.97 -8.67 5.48
C ALA A 35 10.86 -7.63 5.26
N ARG A 36 11.14 -6.57 4.50
CA ARG A 36 10.20 -5.49 4.16
C ARG A 36 9.86 -5.43 2.68
N GLU A 37 10.29 -6.41 1.88
CA GLU A 37 9.89 -6.51 0.47
C GLU A 37 8.37 -6.38 0.33
N GLY A 38 7.94 -5.51 -0.57
CA GLY A 38 6.53 -5.25 -0.84
C GLY A 38 5.85 -4.28 0.13
N MET A 39 6.46 -3.94 1.27
CA MET A 39 5.93 -2.94 2.22
C MET A 39 5.87 -1.56 1.57
N ALA A 40 4.84 -0.77 1.91
CA ALA A 40 4.71 0.62 1.52
C ALA A 40 4.93 1.55 2.72
N ALA A 41 5.59 2.67 2.50
CA ALA A 41 5.82 3.70 3.51
C ALA A 41 5.81 5.09 2.87
N CYS A 42 5.47 6.10 3.67
CA CYS A 42 5.41 7.48 3.24
C CYS A 42 6.76 8.18 3.44
N PHE A 43 7.28 8.78 2.37
CA PHE A 43 8.49 9.59 2.39
C PHE A 43 8.13 10.99 1.90
N GLY A 44 7.98 11.92 2.84
CA GLY A 44 7.31 13.19 2.56
C GLY A 44 5.87 12.93 2.13
N ASP A 45 5.47 13.48 0.98
CA ASP A 45 4.12 13.31 0.43
C ASP A 45 3.99 12.04 -0.45
N LYS A 46 5.07 11.31 -0.75
CA LYS A 46 5.05 10.21 -1.72
C LYS A 46 4.93 8.85 -1.05
N LEU A 47 4.04 8.01 -1.58
CA LEU A 47 3.93 6.61 -1.17
C LEU A 47 5.00 5.76 -1.89
N CYS A 48 6.01 5.31 -1.16
CA CYS A 48 7.08 4.48 -1.71
C CYS A 48 6.88 3.00 -1.38
N ARG A 49 7.40 2.10 -2.22
CA ARG A 49 7.36 0.65 -1.98
C ARG A 49 8.76 0.06 -1.89
N CYS A 50 9.02 -0.79 -0.91
CA CYS A 50 10.29 -1.50 -0.81
C CYS A 50 10.29 -2.66 -1.82
N ARG A 51 11.30 -2.71 -2.69
CA ARG A 51 11.44 -3.75 -3.72
C ARG A 51 12.89 -4.14 -3.94
N PHE A 52 13.13 -5.37 -4.37
CA PHE A 52 14.43 -5.77 -4.90
C PHE A 52 14.69 -5.12 -6.27
N GLU A 53 15.81 -4.41 -6.37
CA GLU A 53 16.35 -3.89 -7.63
C GLU A 53 17.53 -4.78 -8.05
N PRO A 54 17.52 -5.39 -9.24
CA PRO A 54 18.55 -6.33 -9.68
C PRO A 54 19.92 -5.68 -9.94
N GLY A 55 20.02 -4.35 -9.84
CA GLY A 55 21.24 -3.62 -10.17
C GLY A 55 21.51 -3.62 -11.68
N GLY A 56 22.73 -3.24 -12.07
CA GLY A 56 23.14 -3.22 -13.47
C GLY A 56 24.65 -3.07 -13.62
N THR A 57 25.24 -3.93 -14.45
CA THR A 57 26.68 -3.92 -14.74
C THR A 57 27.10 -2.65 -15.48
N LEU A 58 26.26 -2.17 -16.40
CA LEU A 58 26.52 -0.95 -17.16
C LEU A 58 26.58 0.31 -16.29
N THR A 59 25.77 0.36 -15.22
CA THR A 59 25.71 1.51 -14.30
C THR A 59 26.59 1.32 -13.06
N GLY A 60 27.26 0.18 -12.93
CA GLY A 60 28.01 -0.20 -11.72
C GLY A 60 27.14 -0.30 -10.47
N ARG A 61 25.80 -0.40 -10.63
CA ARG A 61 24.88 -0.40 -9.49
C ARG A 61 24.72 -1.82 -8.94
N PRO A 62 25.01 -2.07 -7.66
CA PRO A 62 24.80 -3.37 -7.06
C PRO A 62 23.31 -3.67 -6.90
N ALA A 63 22.97 -4.96 -7.00
CA ALA A 63 21.64 -5.46 -6.68
C ALA A 63 21.31 -5.25 -5.20
N GLY A 64 20.05 -5.02 -4.87
CA GLY A 64 19.60 -4.90 -3.49
C GLY A 64 18.22 -4.29 -3.32
N HIS A 65 17.72 -4.33 -2.09
CA HIS A 65 16.42 -3.78 -1.73
C HIS A 65 16.49 -2.26 -1.61
N ARG A 66 15.56 -1.56 -2.28
CA ARG A 66 15.48 -0.10 -2.27
C ARG A 66 14.03 0.38 -2.26
N TRP A 67 13.83 1.58 -1.74
CA TRP A 67 12.54 2.26 -1.79
C TRP A 67 12.29 2.80 -3.21
N ASP A 68 11.24 2.30 -3.86
CA ASP A 68 10.70 2.79 -5.12
C ASP A 68 9.69 3.91 -4.88
N CYS A 69 10.18 5.14 -5.03
CA CYS A 69 9.41 6.37 -4.92
C CYS A 69 9.13 7.00 -6.30
N GLY A 70 9.07 6.19 -7.37
CA GLY A 70 8.97 6.67 -8.75
C GLY A 70 7.86 7.69 -8.99
N ALA A 71 7.98 8.49 -10.04
CA ALA A 71 7.09 9.63 -10.31
C ALA A 71 5.60 9.25 -10.33
N LEU A 72 5.28 8.05 -10.86
CA LEU A 72 3.93 7.50 -10.97
C LEU A 72 3.34 7.01 -9.63
N ARG A 73 4.10 7.01 -8.54
CA ARG A 73 3.57 6.69 -7.22
C ARG A 73 2.62 7.80 -6.74
N PRO A 74 1.45 7.45 -6.18
CA PRO A 74 0.51 8.43 -5.68
C PRO A 74 1.07 9.16 -4.45
N ALA A 75 0.39 10.24 -4.09
CA ALA A 75 0.58 10.87 -2.79
C ALA A 75 0.11 9.93 -1.66
N CYS A 76 0.63 10.13 -0.46
CA CYS A 76 0.18 9.43 0.72
C CYS A 76 -1.29 9.74 1.01
N GLY A 77 -2.07 8.70 1.29
CA GLY A 77 -3.52 8.83 1.55
C GLY A 77 -4.37 9.10 0.30
N ALA A 78 -3.79 9.24 -0.89
CA ALA A 78 -4.57 9.32 -2.12
C ALA A 78 -5.19 7.94 -2.43
N ALA A 79 -6.50 7.92 -2.69
CA ALA A 79 -7.14 6.74 -3.23
C ALA A 79 -6.50 6.38 -4.58
N PRO A 80 -6.21 5.09 -4.84
CA PRO A 80 -5.68 4.69 -6.14
C PRO A 80 -6.62 5.16 -7.24
N ALA A 81 -6.06 5.70 -8.32
CA ALA A 81 -6.80 6.10 -9.53
C ALA A 81 -7.24 4.85 -10.31
N GLY A 82 -8.05 4.00 -9.67
CA GLY A 82 -8.83 2.96 -10.31
C GLY A 82 -10.27 3.42 -10.46
N PRO A 83 -11.06 2.76 -11.31
CA PRO A 83 -12.51 2.93 -11.25
C PRO A 83 -12.93 2.64 -9.81
N THR A 84 -13.57 3.62 -9.15
CA THR A 84 -14.32 3.36 -7.92
C THR A 84 -15.21 2.15 -8.22
N PRO A 85 -15.13 1.08 -7.42
CA PRO A 85 -16.03 -0.06 -7.59
C PRO A 85 -17.44 0.50 -7.74
N PRO A 86 -18.22 0.08 -8.75
CA PRO A 86 -19.59 0.51 -8.83
C PRO A 86 -20.22 0.19 -7.48
N GLU A 87 -20.72 1.22 -6.80
CA GLU A 87 -21.57 1.08 -5.64
C GLU A 87 -22.79 0.30 -6.15
N LEU A 88 -22.74 -1.03 -6.03
CA LEU A 88 -23.86 -1.87 -6.39
C LEU A 88 -24.99 -1.44 -5.46
N PRO A 89 -26.08 -0.83 -5.97
CA PRO A 89 -27.23 -0.53 -5.13
C PRO A 89 -27.63 -1.84 -4.50
N GLY A 90 -27.70 -1.86 -3.16
CA GLY A 90 -27.91 -3.05 -2.36
C GLY A 90 -28.98 -3.93 -3.00
N LEU A 91 -28.52 -4.99 -3.67
CA LEU A 91 -29.39 -6.08 -4.05
C LEU A 91 -29.81 -6.69 -2.71
N SER A 92 -30.94 -6.23 -2.19
CA SER A 92 -31.69 -6.93 -1.15
C SER A 92 -32.10 -8.27 -1.74
N ILE A 93 -31.18 -9.23 -1.68
CA ILE A 93 -31.50 -10.65 -1.80
C ILE A 93 -32.38 -10.94 -0.58
N MET A 94 -33.69 -10.96 -0.78
CA MET A 94 -34.64 -11.36 0.26
C MET A 94 -34.19 -12.71 0.85
N PRO A 95 -34.05 -12.84 2.18
CA PRO A 95 -33.80 -14.10 2.83
C PRO A 95 -35.12 -14.86 2.96
N MET A 96 -35.63 -15.38 1.85
CA MET A 96 -36.79 -16.29 1.86
C MET A 96 -36.38 -17.57 1.17
N LEU A 97 -35.49 -18.32 1.83
CA LEU A 97 -35.27 -19.78 1.72
C LEU A 97 -34.21 -20.21 2.77
N GLN A 98 -34.38 -19.76 4.02
CA GLN A 98 -33.90 -20.49 5.20
C GLN A 98 -34.79 -21.73 5.33
N GLY A 99 -34.42 -22.82 4.68
CA GLY A 99 -35.24 -24.02 4.66
C GLY A 99 -34.51 -25.20 4.08
N SER A 100 -33.54 -25.73 4.84
CA SER A 100 -33.45 -27.16 5.18
C SER A 100 -32.03 -27.47 5.64
N ALA A 101 -31.90 -27.71 6.94
CA ALA A 101 -30.78 -28.40 7.52
C ALA A 101 -30.64 -29.79 6.87
N ALA A 102 -29.45 -30.09 6.36
CA ALA A 102 -29.04 -31.47 6.07
C ALA A 102 -27.57 -31.63 6.48
N THR A 103 -27.41 -32.10 7.72
CA THR A 103 -26.37 -33.00 8.21
C THR A 103 -24.91 -32.64 7.92
N ILE A 104 -24.24 -32.20 8.98
CA ILE A 104 -22.78 -32.21 9.15
C ILE A 104 -22.29 -33.66 8.97
N GLY A 105 -21.62 -33.92 7.85
CA GLY A 105 -20.83 -35.13 7.63
C GLY A 105 -19.40 -34.89 8.10
N THR A 106 -19.05 -35.47 9.24
CA THR A 106 -17.69 -35.62 9.74
C THR A 106 -16.86 -36.46 8.75
N GLY A 107 -15.69 -35.97 8.36
CA GLY A 107 -14.69 -36.67 7.56
C GLY A 107 -13.49 -35.75 7.40
N GLU A 108 -12.67 -35.61 8.43
CA GLU A 108 -11.48 -36.43 8.64
C GLU A 108 -10.46 -36.24 7.52
N GLU A 109 -9.54 -35.30 7.80
CA GLU A 109 -8.15 -35.24 7.39
C GLU A 109 -7.63 -36.47 6.63
N ALA A 110 -7.31 -36.28 5.34
CA ALA A 110 -6.32 -37.09 4.67
C ALA A 110 -5.63 -36.30 3.55
N THR A 111 -4.55 -35.62 3.93
CA THR A 111 -3.32 -35.50 3.14
C THR A 111 -3.12 -36.74 2.25
N ARG A 112 -3.43 -36.66 0.94
CA ARG A 112 -2.87 -37.37 -0.24
C ARG A 112 -3.63 -36.77 -1.46
N LEU A 113 -3.10 -36.36 -2.60
CA LEU A 113 -1.92 -36.68 -3.36
C LEU A 113 -1.51 -35.44 -4.18
N ASN A 114 -0.24 -35.05 -4.16
CA ASN A 114 0.40 -34.69 -5.42
C ASN A 114 1.86 -35.13 -5.37
N PRO A 115 2.17 -36.24 -6.05
CA PRO A 115 3.36 -36.22 -6.89
C PRO A 115 3.11 -37.01 -8.17
N ARG A 116 2.91 -36.33 -9.28
CA ARG A 116 3.23 -36.92 -10.58
C ARG A 116 3.48 -35.86 -11.64
N SER A 117 4.76 -35.66 -11.95
CA SER A 117 5.26 -35.57 -13.33
C SER A 117 6.79 -35.68 -13.27
N ASP A 118 7.21 -36.92 -13.03
CA ASP A 118 8.52 -37.43 -13.40
C ASP A 118 8.59 -37.53 -14.94
N GLY A 119 9.77 -37.26 -15.50
CA GLY A 119 10.11 -37.65 -16.86
C GLY A 119 10.95 -36.59 -17.58
N ALA A 120 12.14 -36.87 -18.11
CA ALA A 120 13.06 -38.00 -18.05
C ALA A 120 14.33 -37.56 -18.81
N ALA A 121 15.44 -38.21 -18.49
CA ALA A 121 16.58 -38.50 -19.38
C ALA A 121 17.53 -37.37 -19.80
N ALA A 122 18.74 -37.39 -19.24
CA ALA A 122 19.95 -37.62 -20.03
C ALA A 122 21.05 -38.27 -19.16
N ARG A 123 21.45 -39.48 -19.59
CA ARG A 123 22.59 -40.25 -19.08
C ARG A 123 23.88 -39.82 -19.81
N HIS A 124 25.00 -40.37 -19.31
CA HIS A 124 26.40 -40.37 -19.80
C HIS A 124 27.27 -39.30 -19.13
N GLY A 125 28.34 -39.60 -18.39
CA GLY A 125 29.10 -40.83 -18.20
C GLY A 125 30.60 -40.55 -18.38
N THR A 126 31.43 -41.02 -17.44
CA THR A 126 32.89 -41.29 -17.53
C THR A 126 33.80 -40.12 -17.92
N LYS A 127 34.88 -39.79 -17.19
CA LYS A 127 36.01 -40.61 -16.75
C LYS A 127 36.81 -39.83 -15.71
#